data_AF-A0A351K9I6-F1
#
_entry.id   AF-A0A351K9I6-F1
#
_cell.length_a   1.000
_cell.length_b   1.000
_cell.length_c   1.000
_cell.angle_alpha   90.00
_cell.angle_beta   90.00
_cell.angle_gamma   90.00
#
_symmetry.space_group_name_H-M   'P 1'
#
loop_
_entity.id
_entity.type
_entity.pdbx_description
1 polymer ?
#
loop_
_entity_poly.entity_id
_entity_poly.type
_entity_poly.pdbx_seq_one_letter_code
_entity_poly.pdbx_strand_id
1 'polypeptide(L)'
;MAEAVVAARAAHEAAVLERDGIVASAGERPELPALALYGAPDIGPVADRLPDQVATRSDHHPHESPWTMGLPLVVLAVLSVLGGLIQLPFSAATKRLEGWLEPTLFGNEVHLSVGTGTLWVLAAVAVAGGAVGILVAVAAYLQRRVDHRTFEQPILADAWRFDRLVSNFMGGPGRAGFEATANFDSTVVDGAVESVATMVKAEARLLRRFHNGLVRTYAAGVGVGAVGLVVWFLSRTSF
;
A
#
# COMPACT_ATOMS: atom_id res chain seq x y z
N MET A 1 -39.97 -11.28 -5.35
CA MET A 1 -38.60 -11.41 -5.90
C MET A 1 -38.23 -10.27 -6.85
N ALA A 2 -39.06 -9.91 -7.84
CA ALA A 2 -38.74 -8.83 -8.78
C ALA A 2 -38.48 -7.46 -8.09
N GLU A 3 -39.30 -7.10 -7.10
CA GLU A 3 -39.19 -5.84 -6.37
C GLU A 3 -37.89 -5.73 -5.55
N ALA A 4 -37.44 -6.83 -4.94
CA ALA A 4 -36.18 -6.89 -4.20
C ALA A 4 -34.95 -6.74 -5.11
N VAL A 5 -35.02 -7.26 -6.34
CA VAL A 5 -33.94 -7.13 -7.34
C VAL A 5 -33.85 -5.68 -7.85
N VAL A 6 -35.01 -5.03 -8.07
CA VAL A 6 -35.05 -3.61 -8.47
C VAL A 6 -34.48 -2.72 -7.35
N ALA A 7 -34.89 -2.97 -6.09
CA ALA A 7 -34.37 -2.23 -4.94
C ALA A 7 -32.85 -2.41 -4.78
N ALA A 8 -32.33 -3.62 -4.93
CA ALA A 8 -30.89 -3.89 -4.87
C ALA A 8 -30.11 -3.18 -5.99
N ARG A 9 -30.67 -3.12 -7.20
CA ARG A 9 -30.03 -2.44 -8.34
C ARG A 9 -29.98 -0.94 -8.14
N ALA A 10 -31.07 -0.34 -7.65
CA ALA A 10 -31.11 1.08 -7.32
C ALA A 10 -30.12 1.46 -6.21
N ALA A 11 -30.01 0.62 -5.16
CA ALA A 11 -29.04 0.82 -4.09
C ALA A 11 -27.58 0.72 -4.61
N HIS A 12 -27.31 -0.21 -5.52
CA HIS A 12 -25.99 -0.33 -6.15
C HIS A 12 -25.64 0.90 -6.99
N GLU A 13 -26.56 1.39 -7.82
CA GLU A 13 -26.36 2.60 -8.65
C GLU A 13 -26.12 3.84 -7.77
N ALA A 14 -26.87 3.99 -6.69
CA ALA A 14 -26.67 5.08 -5.73
C ALA A 14 -25.28 5.02 -5.07
N ALA A 15 -24.83 3.84 -4.64
CA ALA A 15 -23.52 3.65 -4.04
C ALA A 15 -22.37 3.92 -5.03
N VAL A 16 -22.56 3.57 -6.31
CA VAL A 16 -21.59 3.87 -7.37
C VAL A 16 -21.46 5.38 -7.60
N LEU A 17 -22.59 6.09 -7.67
CA LEU A 17 -22.59 7.55 -7.84
C LEU A 17 -21.95 8.27 -6.65
N GLU A 18 -22.25 7.83 -5.42
CA GLU A 18 -21.64 8.37 -4.20
C GLU A 18 -20.12 8.16 -4.21
N ARG A 19 -19.67 6.94 -4.52
CA ARG A 19 -18.25 6.62 -4.69
C ARG A 19 -17.60 7.52 -5.72
N ASP A 20 -18.22 7.70 -6.89
CA ASP A 20 -17.65 8.51 -7.97
C ASP A 20 -17.56 9.99 -7.59
N GLY A 21 -18.54 10.51 -6.84
CA GLY A 21 -18.47 11.84 -6.24
C GLY A 21 -17.34 11.99 -5.20
N ILE A 22 -17.13 10.98 -4.36
CA ILE A 22 -16.01 10.95 -3.40
C ILE A 22 -14.67 10.89 -4.13
N VAL A 23 -14.56 10.09 -5.19
CA VAL A 23 -13.33 9.96 -5.99
C VAL A 23 -13.03 11.26 -6.74
N ALA A 24 -14.07 11.91 -7.31
CA ALA A 24 -13.92 13.19 -8.00
C ALA A 24 -13.47 14.31 -7.04
N SER A 25 -14.12 14.42 -5.88
CA SER A 25 -13.72 15.40 -4.84
C SER A 25 -12.35 15.11 -4.24
N ALA A 26 -11.96 13.84 -4.08
CA ALA A 26 -10.60 13.46 -3.67
C ALA A 26 -9.51 13.77 -4.72
N GLY A 27 -9.91 13.94 -5.99
CA GLY A 27 -9.06 14.41 -7.08
C GLY A 27 -8.82 15.92 -7.05
N GLU A 28 -9.77 16.69 -6.54
CA GLU A 28 -9.61 18.11 -6.22
C GLU A 28 -8.78 18.27 -4.95
N ARG A 29 -7.47 18.09 -5.06
CA ARG A 29 -6.52 18.38 -3.96
C ARG A 29 -6.06 19.83 -4.11
N PRO A 30 -6.61 20.79 -3.34
CA PRO A 30 -6.11 22.16 -3.36
C PRO A 30 -4.61 22.18 -3.03
N GLU A 31 -3.87 23.06 -3.70
CA GLU A 31 -2.45 23.28 -3.38
C GLU A 31 -2.35 23.59 -1.88
N LEU A 32 -1.56 22.80 -1.14
CA LEU A 32 -1.40 22.99 0.29
C LEU A 32 -0.88 24.42 0.52
N PRO A 33 -1.58 25.27 1.28
CA PRO A 33 -1.06 26.58 1.61
C PRO A 33 0.29 26.40 2.32
N ALA A 34 1.27 27.23 1.95
CA ALA A 34 2.67 27.08 2.34
C ALA A 34 2.96 27.19 3.85
N LEU A 35 1.95 27.23 4.73
CA LEU A 35 2.13 27.32 6.17
C LEU A 35 0.95 26.69 6.91
N ALA A 36 1.12 25.46 7.38
CA ALA A 36 0.26 24.83 8.39
C ALA A 36 1.00 24.60 9.73
N LEU A 37 2.06 25.37 10.02
CA LEU A 37 2.83 25.23 11.26
C LEU A 37 2.24 26.02 12.45
N TYR A 38 1.29 26.94 12.20
CA TYR A 38 0.69 27.78 13.25
C TYR A 38 -0.83 27.89 13.18
N GLY A 39 -1.48 27.33 12.15
CA GLY A 39 -2.93 27.22 12.08
C GLY A 39 -3.36 25.88 12.67
N ALA A 40 -4.43 25.86 13.47
CA ALA A 40 -5.10 24.60 13.78
C ALA A 40 -5.43 23.90 12.45
N PRO A 41 -5.17 22.59 12.31
CA PRO A 41 -5.58 21.85 11.12
C PRO A 41 -7.05 22.14 10.84
N ASP A 42 -7.41 22.44 9.59
CA ASP A 42 -8.82 22.59 9.23
C ASP A 42 -9.49 21.23 9.37
N ILE A 43 -10.13 21.03 10.51
CA ILE A 43 -10.89 19.82 10.82
C ILE A 43 -12.32 19.91 10.31
N GLY A 44 -12.76 21.03 9.72
CA GLY A 44 -14.12 21.21 9.21
C GLY A 44 -14.63 20.04 8.35
N PRO A 45 -13.83 19.48 7.43
CA PRO A 45 -14.22 18.34 6.59
C PRO A 45 -14.40 16.99 7.31
N VAL A 46 -13.87 16.86 8.53
CA VAL A 46 -13.89 15.62 9.33
C VAL A 46 -14.50 15.80 10.71
N ALA A 47 -14.90 17.02 11.09
CA ALA A 47 -15.32 17.39 12.44
C ALA A 47 -16.54 16.57 12.92
N ASP A 48 -17.43 16.26 11.99
CA ASP A 48 -18.61 15.42 12.13
C ASP A 48 -18.30 13.92 12.31
N ARG A 49 -17.11 13.47 11.91
CA ARG A 49 -16.64 12.08 12.06
C ARG A 49 -15.63 11.90 13.19
N LEU A 50 -15.17 13.00 13.79
CA LEU A 50 -14.25 12.93 14.92
C LEU A 50 -15.00 12.40 16.16
N PRO A 51 -14.41 11.47 16.93
CA PRO A 51 -14.97 11.09 18.21
C PRO A 51 -15.17 12.35 19.09
N ASP A 52 -16.24 12.39 19.89
CA ASP A 52 -16.57 13.55 20.75
C ASP A 52 -15.38 14.01 21.62
N GLN A 53 -14.51 13.06 21.99
CA GLN A 53 -13.28 13.24 22.76
C GLN A 53 -12.19 14.06 22.01
N VAL A 54 -12.19 14.02 20.68
CA VAL A 54 -11.25 14.75 19.82
C VAL A 54 -11.80 16.13 19.47
N ALA A 55 -13.13 16.23 19.24
CA ALA A 55 -13.81 17.50 19.00
C ALA A 55 -13.71 18.48 20.19
N THR A 56 -13.61 17.96 21.42
CA THR A 56 -13.51 18.73 22.68
C THR A 56 -12.07 19.01 23.15
N ARG A 57 -11.05 18.58 22.40
CA ARG A 57 -9.65 18.67 22.85
C ARG A 57 -9.05 20.09 22.80
N SER A 58 -9.79 21.07 22.30
CA SER A 58 -9.44 22.50 22.32
C SER A 58 -9.35 23.11 23.72
N ASP A 59 -9.88 22.44 24.75
CA ASP A 59 -9.89 22.94 26.14
C ASP A 59 -8.83 22.28 27.06
N HIS A 60 -7.99 21.37 26.55
CA HIS A 60 -6.97 20.72 27.38
C HIS A 60 -5.72 21.59 27.51
N HIS A 61 -5.41 22.00 28.74
CA HIS A 61 -4.14 22.64 29.08
C HIS A 61 -2.96 21.72 28.68
N PRO A 62 -1.92 22.24 28.01
CA PRO A 62 -0.68 21.51 27.79
C PRO A 62 -0.13 21.04 29.14
N HIS A 63 -0.03 19.73 29.32
CA HIS A 63 0.61 19.11 30.48
C HIS A 63 1.94 18.51 30.04
N GLU A 64 2.92 18.54 30.94
CA GLU A 64 4.15 17.81 30.69
C GLU A 64 3.89 16.30 30.58
N SER A 65 4.78 15.62 29.85
CA SER A 65 4.72 14.17 29.73
C SER A 65 4.90 13.51 31.10
N PRO A 66 4.12 12.49 31.44
CA PRO A 66 4.30 11.76 32.69
C PRO A 66 5.69 11.13 32.77
N TRP A 67 6.18 10.92 33.99
CA TRP A 67 7.52 10.36 34.24
C TRP A 67 7.76 9.01 33.55
N THR A 68 6.72 8.21 33.35
CA THR A 68 6.78 6.93 32.61
C THR A 68 7.19 7.09 31.15
N MET A 69 6.97 8.26 30.54
CA MET A 69 7.43 8.60 29.19
C MET A 69 8.73 9.42 29.24
N GLY A 70 8.85 10.35 30.19
CA GLY A 70 10.03 11.21 30.32
C GLY A 70 11.31 10.45 30.69
N LEU A 71 11.22 9.47 31.59
CA LEU A 71 12.39 8.70 32.03
C LEU A 71 13.05 7.92 30.88
N PRO A 72 12.30 7.16 30.05
CA PRO A 72 12.87 6.53 28.85
C PRO A 72 13.57 7.52 27.91
N LEU A 73 12.99 8.72 27.69
CA LEU A 73 13.59 9.73 26.82
C LEU A 73 14.91 10.28 27.38
N VAL A 74 14.98 10.54 28.69
CA VAL A 74 16.21 10.98 29.35
C VAL A 74 17.29 9.90 29.27
N VAL A 75 16.94 8.64 29.50
CA VAL A 75 17.87 7.51 29.36
C VAL A 75 18.39 7.41 27.92
N LEU A 76 17.51 7.52 26.92
CA LEU A 76 17.89 7.52 25.51
C LEU A 76 18.80 8.70 25.14
N ALA A 77 18.54 9.89 25.68
CA ALA A 77 19.39 11.07 25.46
C ALA A 77 20.81 10.86 26.00
N VAL A 78 20.93 10.33 27.23
CA VAL A 78 22.24 9.99 27.83
C VAL A 78 22.94 8.90 27.01
N LEU A 79 22.23 7.84 26.64
CA LEU A 79 22.78 6.75 25.82
C LEU A 79 23.20 7.23 24.42
N SER A 80 22.51 8.20 23.82
CA SER A 80 22.89 8.79 22.53
C SER A 80 24.22 9.54 22.62
N VAL A 81 24.41 10.34 23.68
CA VAL A 81 25.68 11.04 23.93
C VAL A 81 26.81 10.04 24.18
N LEU A 82 26.60 9.09 25.09
CA LEU A 82 27.61 8.06 25.40
C LEU A 82 27.93 7.18 24.19
N GLY A 83 26.91 6.80 23.41
CA GLY A 83 27.05 6.04 22.17
C GLY A 83 27.94 6.74 21.14
N GLY A 84 27.75 8.06 20.96
CA GLY A 84 28.62 8.86 20.11
C GLY A 84 30.08 8.92 20.58
N LEU A 85 30.30 8.93 21.91
CA LEU A 85 31.65 8.98 22.49
C LEU A 85 32.43 7.65 22.38
N ILE A 86 31.74 6.52 22.25
CA ILE A 86 32.36 5.17 22.20
C ILE A 86 33.19 4.96 20.92
N GLN A 87 32.88 5.64 19.81
CA GLN A 87 33.50 5.44 18.50
C GLN A 87 34.03 6.76 17.89
N LEU A 88 34.94 7.43 18.61
CA LEU A 88 35.56 8.65 18.10
C LEU A 88 36.86 8.33 17.31
N PRO A 89 37.05 8.90 16.11
CA PRO A 89 38.16 8.56 15.22
C PRO A 89 39.48 9.29 15.56
N PHE A 90 39.70 9.68 16.82
CA PHE A 90 40.86 10.49 17.22
C PHE A 90 42.02 9.69 17.81
N SER A 91 41.77 8.49 18.33
CA SER A 91 42.81 7.62 18.92
C SER A 91 42.39 6.15 18.89
N ALA A 92 43.36 5.23 18.99
CA ALA A 92 43.07 3.80 19.13
C ALA A 92 42.25 3.48 20.40
N ALA A 93 42.41 4.29 21.46
CA ALA A 93 41.66 4.13 22.71
C ALA A 93 40.19 4.55 22.60
N THR A 94 39.84 5.37 21.61
CA THR A 94 38.48 5.87 21.34
C THR A 94 37.77 5.14 20.20
N LYS A 95 38.42 4.18 19.55
CA LYS A 95 37.86 3.26 18.53
C LYS A 95 37.37 1.95 19.16
N ARG A 96 36.62 2.04 20.26
CA ARG A 96 36.30 0.85 21.08
C ARG A 96 35.35 -0.11 20.39
N LEU A 97 34.40 0.40 19.60
CA LEU A 97 33.43 -0.43 18.89
C LEU A 97 34.08 -1.16 17.71
N GLU A 98 34.95 -0.49 16.97
CA GLU A 98 35.77 -1.06 15.89
C GLU A 98 36.59 -2.26 16.39
N GLY A 99 37.39 -2.09 17.45
CA GLY A 99 38.17 -3.20 18.01
C GLY A 99 37.34 -4.31 18.66
N TRP A 100 36.10 -4.03 19.09
CA TRP A 100 35.18 -5.05 19.59
C TRP A 100 34.55 -5.87 18.45
N LEU A 101 34.28 -5.25 17.29
CA LEU A 101 33.71 -5.89 16.11
C LEU A 101 34.77 -6.61 15.25
N GLU A 102 36.01 -6.14 15.25
CA GLU A 102 37.14 -6.67 14.47
C GLU A 102 37.24 -8.22 14.46
N PRO A 103 37.11 -8.93 15.61
CA PRO A 103 37.20 -10.40 15.63
C PRO A 103 36.06 -11.10 14.89
N THR A 104 34.88 -10.48 14.80
CA THR A 104 33.71 -11.04 14.12
C THR A 104 33.71 -10.76 12.62
N LEU A 105 34.46 -9.74 12.20
CA LEU A 105 34.58 -9.32 10.79
C LEU A 105 35.74 -10.02 10.05
N PHE A 106 36.50 -10.90 10.70
CA PHE A 106 37.60 -11.68 10.10
C PHE A 106 38.64 -10.83 9.32
N GLY A 107 38.89 -9.58 9.76
CA GLY A 107 39.86 -8.69 9.12
C GLY A 107 39.44 -8.13 7.75
N ASN A 108 38.15 -8.20 7.39
CA ASN A 108 37.62 -7.63 6.14
C ASN A 108 37.42 -6.09 6.23
N GLU A 109 38.35 -5.40 6.88
CA GLU A 109 38.27 -3.95 7.09
C GLU A 109 38.99 -3.18 5.99
N VAL A 110 38.26 -2.23 5.38
CA VAL A 110 38.87 -1.25 4.46
C VAL A 110 39.66 -0.26 5.30
N HIS A 111 40.99 -0.36 5.23
CA HIS A 111 41.89 0.57 5.89
C HIS A 111 41.81 1.94 5.21
N LEU A 112 41.02 2.85 5.77
CA LEU A 112 40.99 4.25 5.38
C LEU A 112 42.25 4.93 5.93
N SER A 113 43.28 5.06 5.10
CA SER A 113 44.53 5.78 5.43
C SER A 113 44.34 7.30 5.37
N VAL A 114 43.43 7.81 6.19
CA VAL A 114 43.21 9.26 6.33
C VAL A 114 44.13 9.77 7.43
N GLY A 115 45.00 10.72 7.09
CA GLY A 115 45.91 11.32 8.07
C GLY A 115 45.15 11.99 9.22
N THR A 116 45.68 11.93 10.44
CA THR A 116 45.06 12.47 11.66
C THR A 116 44.65 13.94 11.50
N GLY A 117 45.45 14.75 10.80
CA GLY A 117 45.11 16.14 10.50
C GLY A 117 43.86 16.29 9.63
N THR A 118 43.68 15.43 8.63
CA THR A 118 42.49 15.42 7.77
C THR A 118 41.23 15.02 8.55
N LEU A 119 41.34 14.09 9.50
CA LEU A 119 40.22 13.69 10.37
C LEU A 119 39.72 14.86 11.23
N TRP A 120 40.64 15.63 11.84
CA TRP A 120 40.28 16.81 12.62
C TRP A 120 39.67 17.93 11.77
N VAL A 121 40.21 18.15 10.56
CA VAL A 121 39.63 19.12 9.62
C VAL A 121 38.21 18.70 9.24
N LEU A 122 37.99 17.43 8.91
CA LEU A 122 36.67 16.93 8.52
C LEU A 122 35.67 17.00 9.68
N ALA A 123 36.10 16.67 10.91
CA ALA A 123 35.29 16.82 12.11
C ALA A 123 34.93 18.29 12.37
N ALA A 124 35.89 19.21 12.26
CA ALA A 124 35.66 20.64 12.44
C ALA A 124 34.68 21.20 11.39
N VAL A 125 34.84 20.80 10.12
CA VAL A 125 33.94 21.18 9.02
C VAL A 125 32.53 20.65 9.27
N ALA A 126 32.39 19.40 9.69
CA ALA A 126 31.09 18.80 10.01
C ALA A 126 30.38 19.52 11.17
N VAL A 127 31.10 19.79 12.26
CA VAL A 127 30.57 20.51 13.43
C VAL A 127 30.18 21.95 13.06
N ALA A 128 31.04 22.65 12.33
CA ALA A 128 30.77 24.01 11.87
C ALA A 128 29.56 24.05 10.92
N GLY A 129 29.48 23.12 9.96
CA GLY A 129 28.34 23.00 9.05
C GLY A 129 27.02 22.74 9.80
N GLY A 130 27.02 21.82 10.76
CA GLY A 130 25.85 21.56 11.62
C GLY A 130 25.44 22.78 12.45
N ALA A 131 26.40 23.46 13.07
CA ALA A 131 26.16 24.67 13.84
C ALA A 131 25.59 25.80 12.98
N VAL A 132 26.13 26.03 11.79
CA VAL A 132 25.61 27.01 10.82
C VAL A 132 24.16 26.66 10.42
N GLY A 133 23.88 25.38 10.12
CA GLY A 133 22.53 24.92 9.82
C GLY A 133 21.53 25.21 10.95
N ILE A 134 21.91 24.89 12.20
CA ILE A 134 21.10 25.19 13.39
C ILE A 134 20.89 26.70 13.54
N LEU A 135 21.92 27.51 13.36
CA LEU A 135 21.81 28.97 13.45
C LEU A 135 20.88 29.55 12.39
N VAL A 136 20.98 29.08 11.14
CA VAL A 136 20.07 29.46 10.06
C VAL A 136 18.64 29.05 10.38
N ALA A 137 18.43 27.84 10.89
CA ALA A 137 17.11 27.38 11.31
C ALA A 137 16.54 28.23 12.45
N VAL A 138 17.33 28.57 13.48
CA VAL A 138 16.90 29.45 14.57
C VAL A 138 16.58 30.86 14.06
N ALA A 139 17.41 31.42 13.17
CA ALA A 139 17.23 32.76 12.61
C ALA A 139 15.98 32.86 11.73
N ALA A 140 15.70 31.82 10.94
CA ALA A 140 14.44 31.65 10.24
C ALA A 140 13.33 31.38 11.27
N TYR A 141 13.17 30.13 11.72
CA TYR A 141 12.00 29.61 12.46
C TYR A 141 11.69 30.31 13.78
N LEU A 142 12.68 30.49 14.66
CA LEU A 142 12.43 31.02 16.00
C LEU A 142 12.43 32.55 16.03
N GLN A 143 13.42 33.18 15.38
CA GLN A 143 13.64 34.62 15.46
C GLN A 143 12.95 35.41 14.34
N ARG A 144 12.49 34.73 13.28
CA ARG A 144 11.84 35.33 12.09
C ARG A 144 12.63 36.47 11.44
N ARG A 145 13.96 36.41 11.52
CA ARG A 145 14.87 37.40 10.89
C ARG A 145 15.10 37.12 9.41
N VAL A 146 14.91 35.87 8.99
CA VAL A 146 14.98 35.41 7.60
C VAL A 146 13.60 34.92 7.19
N ASP A 147 13.16 35.25 5.98
CA ASP A 147 11.88 34.75 5.46
C ASP A 147 11.96 33.26 5.16
N HIS A 148 11.21 32.48 5.93
CA HIS A 148 11.11 31.01 5.87
C HIS A 148 10.61 30.52 4.52
N ARG A 149 9.84 31.34 3.79
CA ARG A 149 9.33 31.00 2.45
C ARG A 149 10.43 30.69 1.44
N THR A 150 11.65 31.16 1.70
CA THR A 150 12.84 30.81 0.91
C THR A 150 13.16 29.31 0.98
N PHE A 151 12.93 28.71 2.16
CA PHE A 151 13.19 27.29 2.43
C PHE A 151 11.94 26.43 2.27
N GLU A 152 10.76 26.97 2.59
CA GLU A 152 9.47 26.27 2.52
C GLU A 152 8.86 26.37 1.11
N GLN A 153 9.49 25.70 0.15
CA GLN A 153 8.94 25.64 -1.20
C GLN A 153 7.75 24.67 -1.28
N PRO A 154 6.68 24.97 -2.04
CA PRO A 154 5.51 24.10 -2.17
C PRO A 154 5.84 22.66 -2.59
N ILE A 155 6.89 22.49 -3.40
CA ILE A 155 7.37 21.16 -3.83
C ILE A 155 7.89 20.30 -2.66
N LEU A 156 8.51 20.93 -1.65
CA LEU A 156 9.02 20.23 -0.47
C LEU A 156 7.87 19.87 0.49
N ALA A 157 6.86 20.73 0.58
CA ALA A 157 5.64 20.46 1.34
C ALA A 157 4.85 19.27 0.75
N ASP A 158 4.88 19.07 -0.57
CA ASP A 158 4.25 17.95 -1.27
C ASP A 158 5.16 16.70 -1.37
N ALA A 159 6.19 16.58 -0.51
CA ALA A 159 7.14 15.46 -0.52
C ALA A 159 7.73 15.17 -1.93
N TRP A 160 8.14 16.22 -2.64
CA TRP A 160 8.63 16.15 -4.02
C TRP A 160 7.61 15.60 -5.02
N ARG A 161 6.32 15.66 -4.67
CA ARG A 161 5.18 15.11 -5.43
C ARG A 161 5.23 13.59 -5.58
N PHE A 162 6.09 12.89 -4.82
CA PHE A 162 6.28 11.45 -4.96
C PHE A 162 5.01 10.68 -4.60
N ASP A 163 4.43 10.99 -3.45
CA ASP A 163 3.19 10.37 -2.98
C ASP A 163 2.03 10.63 -3.95
N ARG A 164 1.98 11.84 -4.54
CA ARG A 164 1.00 12.21 -5.55
C ARG A 164 1.17 11.40 -6.84
N LEU A 165 2.41 11.24 -7.32
CA LEU A 165 2.71 10.44 -8.50
C LEU A 165 2.32 8.97 -8.30
N VAL A 166 2.71 8.38 -7.17
CA VAL A 166 2.36 6.99 -6.82
C VAL A 166 0.85 6.84 -6.70
N SER A 167 0.18 7.75 -5.99
CA SER A 167 -1.28 7.72 -5.83
C SER A 167 -2.02 7.85 -7.15
N ASN A 168 -1.61 8.77 -8.02
CA ASN A 168 -2.25 8.99 -9.31
C ASN A 168 -2.04 7.81 -10.25
N PHE A 169 -0.85 7.20 -10.23
CA PHE A 169 -0.57 6.00 -10.99
C PHE A 169 -1.41 4.81 -10.48
N MET A 170 -1.42 4.56 -9.18
CA MET A 170 -2.15 3.43 -8.59
C MET A 170 -3.67 3.62 -8.68
N GLY A 171 -4.17 4.83 -8.45
CA GLY A 171 -5.59 5.18 -8.49
C GLY A 171 -6.16 5.34 -9.89
N GLY A 172 -5.32 5.64 -10.89
CA GLY A 172 -5.70 5.76 -12.30
C GLY A 172 -5.37 4.50 -13.10
N PRO A 173 -4.27 4.49 -13.86
CA PRO A 173 -3.93 3.39 -14.77
C PRO A 173 -3.74 2.05 -14.06
N GLY A 174 -3.18 2.03 -12.84
CA GLY A 174 -3.02 0.83 -12.04
C GLY A 174 -4.38 0.19 -11.74
N ARG A 175 -5.31 0.98 -11.19
CA ARG A 175 -6.69 0.56 -10.92
C ARG A 175 -7.42 0.07 -12.17
N ALA A 176 -7.32 0.83 -13.27
CA ALA A 176 -7.94 0.44 -14.54
C ALA A 176 -7.42 -0.92 -15.04
N GLY A 177 -6.13 -1.21 -14.88
CA GLY A 177 -5.54 -2.51 -15.21
C GLY A 177 -6.10 -3.65 -14.36
N PHE A 178 -6.26 -3.43 -13.04
CA PHE A 178 -6.88 -4.42 -12.15
C PHE A 178 -8.35 -4.66 -12.45
N GLU A 179 -9.12 -3.59 -12.68
CA GLU A 179 -10.54 -3.69 -13.05
C GLU A 179 -10.72 -4.40 -14.40
N ALA A 180 -9.87 -4.12 -15.39
CA ALA A 180 -9.87 -4.84 -16.66
C ALA A 180 -9.61 -6.34 -16.47
N THR A 181 -8.67 -6.69 -15.59
CA THR A 181 -8.34 -8.10 -15.28
C THR A 181 -9.51 -8.81 -14.59
N ALA A 182 -10.14 -8.15 -13.61
CA ALA A 182 -11.31 -8.70 -12.90
C ALA A 182 -12.54 -8.84 -13.82
N ASN A 183 -12.75 -7.87 -14.71
CA ASN A 183 -13.81 -7.94 -15.71
C ASN A 183 -13.58 -9.07 -16.72
N PHE A 184 -12.31 -9.27 -17.13
CA PHE A 184 -11.94 -10.39 -17.99
C PHE A 184 -12.24 -11.74 -17.33
N ASP A 185 -11.88 -11.93 -16.07
CA ASP A 185 -12.12 -13.17 -15.33
C ASP A 185 -13.63 -13.47 -15.22
N SER A 186 -14.40 -12.51 -14.69
CA SER A 186 -15.86 -12.66 -14.50
C SER A 186 -16.66 -12.81 -15.79
N THR A 187 -16.17 -12.30 -16.92
CA THR A 187 -16.88 -12.38 -18.21
C THR A 187 -16.44 -13.58 -19.03
N VAL A 188 -15.12 -13.79 -19.14
CA VAL A 188 -14.54 -14.77 -20.06
C VAL A 188 -14.30 -16.10 -19.36
N VAL A 189 -13.65 -16.10 -18.20
CA VAL A 189 -13.30 -17.34 -17.48
C VAL A 189 -14.56 -17.97 -16.92
N ASP A 190 -15.33 -17.23 -16.13
CA ASP A 190 -16.59 -17.72 -15.56
C ASP A 190 -17.61 -18.06 -16.65
N GLY A 191 -17.67 -17.25 -17.72
CA GLY A 191 -18.53 -17.52 -18.87
C GLY A 191 -18.18 -18.83 -19.57
N ALA A 192 -16.90 -19.12 -19.77
CA ALA A 192 -16.44 -20.38 -20.33
C ALA A 192 -16.82 -21.56 -19.43
N VAL A 193 -16.63 -21.44 -18.11
CA VAL A 193 -16.98 -22.49 -17.15
C VAL A 193 -18.48 -22.76 -17.13
N GLU A 194 -19.32 -21.73 -17.04
CA GLU A 194 -20.78 -21.91 -17.03
C GLU A 194 -21.29 -22.46 -18.37
N SER A 195 -20.64 -22.14 -19.48
CA SER A 195 -20.99 -22.71 -20.78
C SER A 195 -20.77 -24.23 -20.82
N VAL A 196 -19.65 -24.72 -20.30
CA VAL A 196 -19.36 -26.16 -20.20
C VAL A 196 -20.39 -26.83 -19.30
N ALA A 197 -20.66 -26.24 -18.13
CA ALA A 197 -21.68 -26.75 -17.21
C ALA A 197 -23.07 -26.81 -17.88
N THR A 198 -23.42 -25.80 -18.67
CA THR A 198 -24.70 -25.73 -19.38
C THR A 198 -24.79 -26.76 -20.50
N MET A 199 -23.70 -27.00 -21.24
CA MET A 199 -23.63 -28.05 -22.26
C MET A 199 -23.82 -29.44 -21.64
N VAL A 200 -23.09 -29.76 -20.57
CA VAL A 200 -23.24 -31.04 -19.85
C VAL A 200 -24.68 -31.21 -19.33
N LYS A 201 -25.26 -30.17 -18.73
CA LYS A 201 -26.67 -30.18 -18.29
C LYS A 201 -27.64 -30.38 -19.47
N ALA A 202 -27.33 -29.84 -20.66
CA ALA A 202 -28.15 -30.01 -21.86
C ALA A 202 -28.08 -31.46 -22.38
N GLU A 203 -26.89 -32.04 -22.46
CA GLU A 203 -26.70 -33.45 -22.83
C GLU A 203 -27.37 -34.40 -21.84
N ALA A 204 -27.18 -34.19 -20.54
CA ALA A 204 -27.84 -34.99 -19.51
C ALA A 204 -29.37 -34.92 -19.62
N ARG A 205 -29.94 -33.74 -19.92
CA ARG A 205 -31.38 -33.58 -20.18
C ARG A 205 -31.84 -34.34 -21.41
N LEU A 206 -31.03 -34.39 -22.46
CA LEU A 206 -31.32 -35.13 -23.69
C LEU A 206 -31.26 -36.64 -23.43
N LEU A 207 -30.21 -37.12 -22.76
CA LEU A 207 -30.03 -38.52 -22.40
C LEU A 207 -31.13 -39.03 -21.46
N ARG A 208 -31.63 -38.17 -20.55
CA ARG A 208 -32.76 -38.48 -19.67
C ARG A 208 -34.05 -38.77 -20.44
N ARG A 209 -34.25 -38.20 -21.63
CA ARG A 209 -35.44 -38.50 -22.46
C ARG A 209 -35.45 -39.93 -22.99
N PHE A 210 -34.28 -40.56 -23.18
CA PHE A 210 -34.18 -41.96 -23.56
C PHE A 210 -34.46 -42.93 -22.41
N HIS A 211 -34.33 -42.47 -21.17
CA HIS A 211 -34.59 -43.24 -19.95
C HIS A 211 -36.04 -43.03 -19.47
N ASN A 212 -37.02 -43.29 -20.35
CA ASN A 212 -38.44 -43.02 -20.08
C ASN A 212 -39.18 -44.17 -19.36
N GLY A 213 -38.50 -45.25 -18.97
CA GLY A 213 -39.07 -46.37 -18.23
C GLY A 213 -39.96 -47.32 -19.07
N LEU A 214 -40.10 -47.09 -20.37
CA LEU A 214 -40.93 -47.91 -21.26
C LEU A 214 -40.12 -49.06 -21.88
N VAL A 215 -40.47 -50.31 -21.58
CA VAL A 215 -39.77 -51.53 -22.06
C VAL A 215 -39.59 -51.53 -23.59
N ARG A 216 -40.56 -50.99 -24.34
CA ARG A 216 -40.52 -50.90 -25.81
C ARG A 216 -39.38 -50.00 -26.32
N THR A 217 -39.08 -48.90 -25.62
CA THR A 217 -37.97 -48.00 -25.97
C THR A 217 -36.63 -48.71 -25.80
N TYR A 218 -36.47 -49.48 -24.72
CA TYR A 218 -35.27 -50.26 -24.47
C TYR A 218 -35.08 -51.39 -25.48
N ALA A 219 -36.15 -52.13 -25.81
CA ALA A 219 -36.10 -53.20 -26.81
C ALA A 219 -35.72 -52.66 -28.19
N ALA A 220 -36.28 -51.52 -28.61
CA ALA A 220 -35.90 -50.84 -29.85
C ALA A 220 -34.43 -50.39 -29.82
N GLY A 221 -33.95 -49.83 -28.70
CA GLY A 221 -32.56 -49.43 -28.51
C GLY A 221 -31.57 -50.60 -28.63
N VAL A 222 -31.87 -51.72 -27.99
CA VAL A 222 -31.06 -52.95 -28.08
C VAL A 222 -31.03 -53.50 -29.51
N GLY A 223 -32.18 -53.50 -30.21
CA GLY A 223 -32.25 -53.93 -31.60
C GLY A 223 -31.38 -53.09 -32.54
N VAL A 224 -31.45 -51.75 -32.42
CA VAL A 224 -30.59 -50.83 -33.19
C VAL A 224 -29.11 -51.06 -32.84
N GLY A 225 -28.78 -51.23 -31.56
CA GLY A 225 -27.42 -51.51 -31.11
C GLY A 225 -26.85 -52.81 -31.68
N ALA A 226 -27.65 -53.87 -31.72
CA ALA A 226 -27.25 -55.17 -32.29
C ALA A 226 -26.97 -55.06 -33.79
N VAL A 227 -27.85 -54.41 -34.56
CA VAL A 227 -27.64 -54.16 -36.00
C VAL A 227 -26.38 -53.32 -36.22
N GLY A 228 -26.20 -52.26 -35.44
CA GLY A 228 -25.01 -51.41 -35.52
C GLY A 228 -23.71 -52.17 -35.24
N LEU A 229 -23.71 -53.06 -34.23
CA LEU A 229 -22.59 -53.94 -33.91
C LEU A 229 -22.26 -54.89 -35.07
N VAL A 230 -23.28 -55.48 -35.69
CA VAL A 230 -23.10 -56.35 -36.86
C VAL A 230 -22.51 -55.57 -38.04
N VAL A 231 -23.02 -54.37 -38.33
CA VAL A 231 -22.49 -53.51 -39.40
C VAL A 231 -21.03 -53.12 -39.13
N TRP A 232 -20.71 -52.70 -37.90
CA TRP A 232 -19.35 -52.38 -37.50
C TRP A 232 -18.41 -53.59 -37.55
N PHE A 233 -18.89 -54.76 -37.13
CA PHE A 233 -18.11 -55.99 -37.20
C PHE A 233 -17.79 -56.35 -38.64
N LEU A 234 -18.78 -56.30 -39.53
CA LEU A 234 -18.61 -56.57 -40.96
C LEU A 234 -17.68 -55.55 -41.65
N SER A 235 -17.78 -54.26 -41.30
CA SER A 235 -16.88 -53.25 -41.86
C SER A 235 -15.44 -53.39 -41.38
N ARG A 236 -15.23 -53.91 -40.17
CA ARG A 236 -13.90 -54.12 -39.58
C ARG A 236 -13.27 -55.47 -39.92
N THR A 237 -14.08 -56.48 -40.21
CA THR A 237 -13.62 -57.80 -40.70
C THR A 237 -13.40 -57.83 -42.21
N SER A 238 -13.85 -56.82 -42.93
CA SER A 238 -13.52 -56.61 -44.35
C SER A 238 -12.14 -55.96 -44.50
N PHE A 239 -11.10 -56.67 -44.08
CA PHE A 239 -9.69 -56.49 -44.48
C PHE A 239 -9.10 -57.86 -44.82
#